data_AF-A0ABD0K2B0-F1
#
_entry.id   AF-A0ABD0K2B0-F1
#
_cell.length_a   1.000
_cell.length_b   1.000
_cell.length_c   1.000
_cell.angle_alpha   90.00
_cell.angle_beta   90.00
_cell.angle_gamma   90.00
#
_symmetry.space_group_name_H-M   'P 1'
#
loop_
_entity.id
_entity.type
_entity.pdbx_description
1 polymer ?
#
loop_
_entity_poly.entity_id
_entity_poly.type
_entity_poly.pdbx_seq_one_letter_code
_entity_poly.pdbx_strand_id
1 'polypeptide(L)'
;MGEHLLFTGASQVTTKEGTSKKVKRRWSDHFAIQDNNLGITRRSSGSVEFYECNYCGKQYACRHTCEGHVNKHHLARQPYKCQMCYKPFYYYSSMVRHMKTCLSFKCYICGAVMDSRLLLESHLGQVHSSQ
;
A
#
# COMPACT_ATOMS: atom_id res chain seq x y z
N MET A 1 40.25 53.64 -0.82
CA MET A 1 41.13 52.55 -1.31
C MET A 1 40.22 51.36 -1.60
N GLY A 2 40.03 50.81 -2.79
CA GLY A 2 40.46 51.09 -4.16
C GLY A 2 39.58 50.23 -5.09
N GLU A 3 39.01 50.89 -6.10
CA GLU A 3 38.93 50.52 -7.53
C GLU A 3 38.64 49.08 -7.98
N HIS A 4 37.52 48.96 -8.71
CA HIS A 4 37.31 48.27 -10.00
C HIS A 4 37.89 46.86 -10.24
N LEU A 5 37.02 45.95 -10.73
CA LEU A 5 37.16 45.34 -12.07
C LEU A 5 35.87 44.60 -12.49
N LEU A 6 35.40 44.96 -13.69
CA LEU A 6 34.36 44.28 -14.46
C LEU A 6 34.86 42.90 -14.90
N PHE A 7 34.02 41.86 -14.86
CA PHE A 7 34.09 40.77 -15.83
C PHE A 7 32.69 40.28 -16.20
N THR A 8 32.39 40.50 -17.47
CA THR A 8 31.37 39.81 -18.27
C THR A 8 31.65 38.31 -18.32
N GLY A 9 30.61 37.49 -18.44
CA GLY A 9 30.79 36.06 -18.69
C GLY A 9 29.52 35.25 -18.54
N ALA A 10 28.69 35.24 -19.58
CA ALA A 10 27.63 34.25 -19.73
C ALA A 10 28.22 32.85 -19.72
N SER A 11 27.63 31.94 -18.93
CA SER A 11 27.73 30.51 -19.18
C SER A 11 26.39 29.89 -18.85
N GLN A 12 25.60 29.74 -19.92
CA GLN A 12 24.40 28.93 -19.94
C GLN A 12 24.82 27.49 -19.60
N VAL A 13 24.53 27.04 -18.38
CA VAL A 13 24.45 25.60 -18.10
C VAL A 13 23.10 25.13 -18.62
N THR A 14 23.14 24.47 -19.76
CA THR A 14 22.02 23.70 -20.30
C THR A 14 21.86 22.43 -19.46
N THR A 15 21.05 22.51 -18.40
CA THR A 15 20.52 21.30 -17.77
C THR A 15 19.47 20.66 -18.67
N LYS A 16 19.99 19.84 -19.58
CA LYS A 16 19.38 18.68 -20.23
C LYS A 16 18.21 18.08 -19.43
N GLU A 17 17.13 17.89 -20.17
CA GLU A 17 15.79 17.44 -19.80
C GLU A 17 15.80 16.25 -18.84
N GLY A 18 15.58 16.55 -17.55
CA GLY A 18 15.12 15.55 -16.60
C GLY A 18 13.64 15.31 -16.84
N THR A 19 13.29 14.31 -17.65
CA THR A 19 11.93 13.78 -17.69
C THR A 19 11.57 13.32 -16.27
N SER A 20 10.85 14.17 -15.54
CA SER A 20 10.25 13.84 -14.26
C SER A 20 9.25 12.71 -14.49
N LYS A 21 9.73 11.47 -14.41
CA LYS A 21 8.88 10.30 -14.28
C LYS A 21 8.14 10.48 -12.96
N LYS A 22 6.93 11.01 -13.04
CA LYS A 22 5.98 11.16 -11.94
C LYS A 22 5.77 9.76 -11.37
N VAL A 23 6.52 9.39 -10.33
CA VAL A 23 6.35 8.11 -9.64
C VAL A 23 4.96 8.17 -9.03
N LYS A 24 3.99 7.53 -9.67
CA LYS A 24 2.65 7.33 -9.13
C LYS A 24 2.79 6.34 -7.97
N ARG A 25 3.19 6.84 -6.79
CA ARG A 25 3.33 6.02 -5.58
C ARG A 25 1.95 5.44 -5.28
N ARG A 26 1.82 4.13 -5.42
CA ARG A 26 0.54 3.45 -5.25
C ARG A 26 0.39 3.22 -3.76
N TRP A 27 -0.79 3.52 -3.23
CA TRP A 27 -1.02 3.47 -1.79
C TRP A 27 -0.79 2.04 -1.24
N SER A 28 -0.90 1.00 -2.09
CA SER A 28 -0.48 -0.38 -1.84
C SER A 28 0.98 -0.58 -1.43
N ASP A 29 1.88 0.29 -1.88
CA ASP A 29 3.33 0.14 -1.70
C ASP A 29 3.77 0.47 -0.27
N HIS A 30 2.96 1.23 0.48
CA HIS A 30 3.22 1.60 1.88
C HIS A 30 2.71 0.56 2.88
N PHE A 31 1.70 -0.24 2.51
CA PHE A 31 1.02 -1.16 3.43
C PHE A 31 1.38 -2.63 3.19
N ALA A 32 2.11 -2.95 2.12
CA ALA A 32 2.57 -4.30 1.84
C ALA A 32 3.89 -4.58 2.55
N ILE A 33 3.98 -5.72 3.26
CA ILE A 33 5.27 -6.31 3.60
C ILE A 33 5.94 -6.73 2.29
N GLN A 34 7.09 -6.12 1.97
CA GLN A 34 7.78 -6.37 0.72
C GLN A 34 8.35 -7.79 0.70
N ASP A 35 7.73 -8.67 -0.07
CA ASP A 35 8.31 -9.92 -0.51
C ASP A 35 7.91 -10.16 -1.98
N ASN A 36 8.93 -10.20 -2.85
CA ASN A 36 8.73 -10.26 -4.29
C ASN A 36 8.66 -11.69 -4.84
N ASN A 37 8.83 -12.74 -4.02
CA ASN A 37 8.92 -14.10 -4.52
C ASN A 37 7.53 -14.79 -4.52
N LEU A 38 6.63 -14.28 -5.36
CA LEU A 38 5.25 -14.77 -5.47
C LEU A 38 5.07 -15.89 -6.51
N GLY A 39 6.12 -16.32 -7.21
CA GLY A 39 5.98 -17.35 -8.25
C GLY A 39 4.92 -16.96 -9.31
N ILE A 40 4.91 -15.70 -9.74
CA ILE A 40 3.98 -15.18 -10.75
C ILE A 40 4.78 -14.86 -12.00
N THR A 41 4.31 -15.35 -13.14
CA THR A 41 4.87 -15.04 -14.44
C THR A 41 3.89 -14.20 -15.26
N ARG A 42 4.40 -13.24 -16.03
CA ARG A 42 3.60 -12.51 -17.02
C ARG A 42 3.70 -13.26 -18.35
N ARG A 43 2.57 -13.56 -18.97
CA ARG A 43 2.47 -14.25 -20.25
C ARG A 43 1.58 -13.50 -21.24
N SER A 44 1.71 -13.87 -22.51
CA SER A 44 0.97 -13.31 -23.62
C SER A 44 0.43 -14.42 -24.51
N SER A 45 -0.80 -14.26 -24.99
CA SER A 45 -1.39 -15.08 -26.04
C SER A 45 -1.96 -14.16 -27.11
N GLY A 46 -1.17 -13.95 -28.17
CA GLY A 46 -1.48 -12.95 -29.20
C GLY A 46 -1.37 -11.53 -28.63
N SER A 47 -2.47 -10.78 -28.65
CA SER A 47 -2.54 -9.41 -28.09
C SER A 47 -3.05 -9.37 -26.65
N VAL A 48 -3.31 -10.51 -26.03
CA VAL A 48 -3.85 -10.60 -24.66
C VAL A 48 -2.74 -10.93 -23.68
N GLU A 49 -2.52 -10.02 -22.74
CA GLU A 49 -1.55 -10.16 -21.65
C GLU A 49 -2.23 -10.64 -20.36
N PHE A 50 -1.60 -11.56 -19.66
CA PHE A 50 -2.11 -12.10 -18.40
C PHE A 50 -0.97 -12.49 -17.45
N TYR A 51 -1.36 -12.80 -16.21
CA TYR A 51 -0.47 -13.23 -15.14
C TYR A 51 -0.82 -14.65 -14.73
N GLU A 52 0.18 -15.52 -14.74
CA GLU A 52 0.04 -16.94 -14.43
C GLU A 52 0.67 -17.27 -13.08
N CYS A 53 -0.04 -18.07 -12.30
CA CYS A 53 0.44 -18.64 -11.05
C CYS A 53 1.29 -19.88 -11.32
N ASN A 54 2.57 -19.87 -10.95
CA ASN A 54 3.46 -21.01 -11.20
C ASN A 54 3.15 -22.24 -10.33
N TYR A 55 2.35 -22.08 -9.26
CA TYR A 55 1.97 -23.19 -8.37
C TYR A 55 0.80 -24.02 -8.91
N CYS A 56 -0.11 -23.42 -9.69
CA CYS A 56 -1.31 -24.11 -10.18
C CYS A 56 -1.71 -23.80 -11.63
N GLY A 57 -0.93 -22.99 -12.35
CA GLY A 57 -1.16 -22.63 -13.75
C GLY A 57 -2.34 -21.68 -13.99
N LYS A 58 -3.04 -21.22 -12.95
CA LYS A 58 -4.19 -20.31 -13.11
C LYS A 58 -3.77 -18.96 -13.66
N GLN A 59 -4.54 -18.46 -14.61
CA GLN A 59 -4.31 -17.19 -15.29
C GLN A 59 -5.25 -16.10 -14.77
N TYR A 60 -4.73 -14.88 -14.70
CA TYR A 60 -5.42 -13.71 -14.20
C TYR A 60 -5.14 -12.51 -15.11
N ALA A 61 -6.16 -11.69 -15.37
CA ALA A 61 -6.00 -10.47 -16.17
C ALA A 61 -5.06 -9.43 -15.52
N CYS A 62 -4.89 -9.48 -14.20
CA CYS A 62 -4.14 -8.48 -13.44
C CYS A 62 -3.14 -9.11 -12.48
N ARG A 63 -2.00 -8.43 -12.28
CA ARG A 63 -0.97 -8.88 -11.33
C ARG A 63 -1.51 -9.00 -9.90
N HIS A 64 -2.18 -7.97 -9.42
CA HIS A 64 -2.65 -7.89 -8.03
C HIS A 64 -3.67 -8.99 -7.66
N THR A 65 -4.47 -9.46 -8.62
CA THR A 65 -5.40 -10.57 -8.39
C THR A 65 -4.66 -11.91 -8.31
N CYS A 66 -3.64 -12.11 -9.16
CA CYS A 66 -2.75 -13.27 -9.09
C CYS A 66 -1.96 -13.28 -7.77
N GLU A 67 -1.41 -12.14 -7.34
CA GLU A 67 -0.71 -11.99 -6.06
C GLU A 67 -1.59 -12.36 -4.87
N GLY A 68 -2.81 -11.81 -4.82
CA GLY A 68 -3.75 -12.16 -3.76
C GLY A 68 -4.16 -13.63 -3.79
N HIS A 69 -4.28 -14.25 -4.97
CA HIS A 69 -4.49 -15.69 -5.10
C HIS A 69 -3.33 -16.50 -4.50
N VAL A 70 -2.08 -16.20 -4.90
CA VAL A 70 -0.89 -16.90 -4.38
C VAL A 70 -0.80 -16.76 -2.86
N ASN A 71 -0.95 -15.53 -2.38
CA ASN A 71 -0.92 -15.23 -0.95
C ASN A 71 -1.96 -16.02 -0.16
N LYS A 72 -3.17 -16.14 -0.71
CA LYS A 72 -4.29 -16.82 -0.03
C LYS A 72 -4.23 -18.35 -0.10
N HIS A 73 -3.84 -18.91 -1.25
CA HIS A 73 -4.01 -20.34 -1.53
C HIS A 73 -2.72 -21.15 -1.52
N HIS A 74 -1.56 -20.51 -1.65
CA HIS A 74 -0.26 -21.20 -1.71
C HIS A 74 0.65 -20.81 -0.54
N LEU A 75 0.71 -19.53 -0.20
CA LEU A 75 1.63 -19.03 0.85
C LEU A 75 0.96 -18.77 2.20
N ALA A 76 -0.37 -18.79 2.26
CA ALA A 76 -1.17 -18.45 3.45
C ALA A 76 -0.74 -17.15 4.15
N ARG A 77 -0.17 -16.19 3.40
CA ARG A 77 0.39 -14.96 3.95
C ARG A 77 -0.53 -13.77 3.66
N GLN A 78 -0.58 -12.83 4.58
CA GLN A 78 -1.44 -11.66 4.51
C GLN A 78 -0.58 -10.39 4.55
N PRO A 79 -0.05 -9.95 3.39
CA PRO A 79 1.00 -8.93 3.34
C PRO A 79 0.49 -7.54 3.71
N TYR A 80 -0.81 -7.31 3.68
CA TYR A 80 -1.41 -6.01 3.99
C TYR A 80 -1.91 -6.00 5.43
N LYS A 81 -1.39 -5.10 6.27
CA LYS A 81 -1.82 -4.96 7.66
C LYS A 81 -2.44 -3.59 7.91
N CYS A 82 -3.53 -3.56 8.66
CA CYS A 82 -4.09 -2.30 9.16
C CYS A 82 -3.11 -1.68 10.17
N GLN A 83 -2.71 -0.41 10.01
CA GLN A 83 -1.80 0.22 10.97
C GLN A 83 -2.47 0.59 12.30
N MET A 84 -3.81 0.63 12.35
CA MET A 84 -4.54 1.02 13.56
C MET A 84 -4.82 -0.17 14.48
N CYS A 85 -5.25 -1.30 13.93
CA CYS A 85 -5.62 -2.49 14.69
C CYS A 85 -4.77 -3.73 14.37
N TYR A 86 -3.76 -3.59 13.49
CA TYR A 86 -2.83 -4.66 13.07
C TYR A 86 -3.48 -5.88 12.40
N LYS A 87 -4.78 -5.82 12.09
CA LYS A 87 -5.50 -6.88 11.40
C LYS A 87 -4.89 -7.13 10.02
N PRO A 88 -4.53 -8.38 9.69
CA PRO A 88 -3.92 -8.72 8.41
C PRO A 88 -4.97 -9.01 7.31
N PHE A 89 -4.58 -8.82 6.04
CA PHE A 89 -5.41 -8.99 4.84
C PHE A 89 -4.60 -9.55 3.65
N TYR A 90 -5.26 -10.39 2.84
CA TYR A 90 -4.69 -10.91 1.58
C TYR A 90 -4.67 -9.89 0.44
N TYR A 91 -5.65 -8.97 0.43
CA TYR A 91 -5.84 -7.99 -0.64
C TYR A 91 -5.80 -6.57 -0.10
N TYR A 92 -5.11 -5.71 -0.84
CA TYR A 92 -5.00 -4.30 -0.54
C TYR A 92 -6.36 -3.59 -0.43
N SER A 93 -7.26 -3.83 -1.39
CA SER A 93 -8.62 -3.24 -1.40
C SER A 93 -9.44 -3.62 -0.17
N SER A 94 -9.24 -4.85 0.34
CA SER A 94 -9.92 -5.32 1.55
C SER A 94 -9.42 -4.59 2.79
N MET A 95 -8.10 -4.39 2.90
CA MET A 95 -7.49 -3.61 3.97
C MET A 95 -7.97 -2.15 3.95
N VAL A 96 -7.97 -1.49 2.78
CA VAL A 96 -8.44 -0.10 2.64
C VAL A 96 -9.90 0.04 3.04
N ARG A 97 -10.76 -0.88 2.60
CA ARG A 97 -12.18 -0.89 2.99
C ARG A 97 -12.33 -1.05 4.50
N HIS A 98 -11.56 -1.96 5.09
CA HIS A 98 -11.55 -2.16 6.53
C HIS A 98 -11.07 -0.92 7.29
N MET A 99 -10.03 -0.22 6.84
CA MET A 99 -9.53 0.98 7.52
C MET A 99 -10.61 2.06 7.67
N LYS A 100 -11.48 2.22 6.66
CA LYS A 100 -12.59 3.17 6.72
C LYS A 100 -13.54 2.87 7.87
N THR A 101 -13.92 1.60 8.05
CA THR A 101 -14.82 1.17 9.14
C THR A 101 -14.11 1.11 10.48
N CYS A 102 -12.83 0.71 10.49
CA CYS A 102 -12.01 0.62 11.69
C CYS A 102 -11.85 2.01 12.33
N LEU A 103 -11.56 3.04 11.52
CA LEU A 103 -11.49 4.42 12.00
C LEU A 103 -12.83 4.94 12.56
N SER A 104 -13.96 4.45 12.04
CA SER A 104 -15.29 4.76 12.58
C SER A 104 -15.53 4.14 13.95
N PHE A 105 -14.85 3.05 14.30
CA PHE A 105 -14.92 2.41 15.62
C PHE A 105 -13.78 2.88 16.55
N LYS A 106 -13.58 4.20 16.53
CA LYS A 106 -12.67 4.88 17.45
C LYS A 106 -13.42 5.27 18.72
N CYS A 107 -12.87 4.92 19.87
CA CYS A 107 -13.32 5.41 21.16
C CYS A 107 -13.13 6.94 21.20
N TYR A 108 -14.19 7.67 21.50
CA TYR A 108 -14.13 9.13 21.58
C TYR A 108 -13.47 9.64 22.87
N ILE A 109 -13.35 8.79 23.89
CA ILE A 109 -12.77 9.14 25.20
C ILE A 109 -11.24 9.00 25.16
N CYS A 110 -10.72 7.80 24.86
CA CYS A 110 -9.28 7.54 24.86
C CYS A 110 -8.64 7.50 23.46
N GLY A 111 -9.44 7.57 22.39
CA GLY A 111 -8.94 7.52 21.03
C GLY A 111 -8.56 6.13 20.52
N ALA A 112 -8.74 5.07 21.32
CA ALA A 112 -8.46 3.69 20.93
C ALA A 112 -9.30 3.28 19.71
N VAL A 113 -8.69 2.55 18.78
CA VAL A 113 -9.36 2.11 17.55
C VAL A 113 -9.59 0.61 17.59
N MET A 114 -10.83 0.20 17.33
CA MET A 114 -11.24 -1.20 17.31
C MET A 114 -11.68 -1.63 15.91
N ASP A 115 -11.73 -2.94 15.66
CA ASP A 115 -12.05 -3.48 14.34
C ASP A 115 -13.54 -3.79 14.15
N SER A 116 -14.36 -3.59 15.18
CA SER A 116 -15.80 -3.80 15.17
C SER A 116 -16.52 -2.92 16.21
N ARG A 117 -17.82 -2.71 15.98
CA ARG A 117 -18.70 -1.98 16.89
C ARG A 117 -18.83 -2.66 18.26
N LEU A 118 -18.96 -3.99 18.28
CA LEU A 118 -19.13 -4.76 19.52
C LEU A 118 -17.95 -4.59 20.47
N LEU A 119 -16.72 -4.58 19.92
CA LEU A 119 -15.51 -4.31 20.70
C LEU A 119 -15.51 -2.89 21.29
N LEU A 120 -15.98 -1.89 20.52
CA LEU A 120 -16.11 -0.51 21.01
C LEU A 120 -17.14 -0.40 22.14
N GLU A 121 -18.31 -1.02 21.99
CA GLU A 121 -19.34 -1.04 23.04
C GLU A 121 -18.82 -1.71 24.32
N SER A 122 -18.15 -2.86 24.20
CA SER A 122 -17.52 -3.54 25.32
C SER A 122 -16.41 -2.70 25.97
N HIS A 123 -15.57 -2.03 25.18
CA HIS A 123 -14.51 -1.17 25.67
C HIS A 123 -15.05 0.01 26.48
N LEU A 124 -16.09 0.68 25.97
CA LEU A 124 -16.74 1.78 26.68
C LEU A 124 -17.32 1.31 28.02
N GLY A 125 -17.94 0.13 28.05
CA GLY A 125 -18.54 -0.44 29.27
C GLY A 125 -17.57 -1.06 30.27
N GLN A 126 -16.33 -1.39 29.88
CA GLN A 126 -15.34 -2.00 30.79
C GLN A 126 -14.25 -1.01 31.24
N VAL A 127 -13.84 -0.10 30.35
CA VAL A 127 -12.72 0.83 30.57
C VAL A 127 -13.21 2.22 30.95
N HIS A 128 -14.38 2.60 30.44
CA HIS A 128 -14.96 3.93 30.65
C HIS A 128 -16.33 3.88 31.35
N SER A 129 -16.69 2.74 31.95
CA SER A 129 -17.79 2.72 32.92
C SER A 129 -17.36 3.54 34.12
N SER A 130 -17.71 4.81 34.11
CA SER A 130 -17.75 5.63 35.32
C SER A 130 -18.60 4.89 36.35
N GLN A 131 -17.98 4.53 37.48
CA GLN A 131 -18.70 4.21 38.71
C GLN A 131 -19.60 5.38 39.12
#